data_AF-A0A6A6JWD7-F1
#
_entry.id   AF-A0A6A6JWD7-F1
#
_cell.length_a   1.000
_cell.length_b   1.000
_cell.length_c   1.000
_cell.angle_alpha   90.00
_cell.angle_beta   90.00
_cell.angle_gamma   90.00
#
_symmetry.space_group_name_H-M   'P 1'
#
loop_
_entity.id
_entity.type
_entity.pdbx_description
1 polymer ?
#
loop_
_entity_poly.entity_id
_entity_poly.type
_entity_poly.pdbx_seq_one_letter_code
_entity_poly.pdbx_strand_id
1 'polypeptide(L)'
;MAHLFSLATPPAPAYVDGKRSGDQVKFPDTGFFQGFNKPSRLEADIFELETTGEIPKDINGTLYRIQPDHRFPPLFEEDIHFNGDGSVSAFRFENGHVDFKQRYVHTDRFRAETKERRALLGKYRNPYTDNEMVKGIIRTASNTNIIFWRGVLLATKEDGPPFAMDPVSLETIGRYDFDGQVQHPTFTAHPKFDPDTGEMICWGYEAGGDGHDASCDIVVFTIDKDGKKTEECWYKAPFCGMIHDAAITKNYVVLPLTPIKSNAERLKKGGNHFAWDPNEDQWYGIVPRRNGKPEDIVWLRADNGFHGHIAGSYETPDGKIVVDLTIATDNVFFFFPPDTPTPTPTTLLQRNKLISDTYRWIFDPNSLTGTRVTPHKLFGLNGEFSRIDDRYLTKPYTHFWQCQIDPSKPYDFAKCGPPAGGLFNVIGHFEWETGRKDTWWAGPTCTFQEPVFVPKKGSRREGEGYLIALLNHLDVLRNDILIFDALHVAKGPVAAVHLPVKLRLGLHGNFVEQREIEEWAERRKEGGEVGPAKATRELLAWQRRMVERGELSPISLPDVTHGRHLGLRDSQNMAGNTCRVSSPVQKVNANRHGSLFHACSRNLSIVYHEVQSPRARGMAHIVKFVRDCW
;
A
#
# COMPACT_ATOMS: atom_id res chain seq x y z
N MET A 1 5.12 1.35 -34.24
CA MET A 1 3.90 0.67 -33.76
C MET A 1 2.60 1.51 -33.85
N ALA A 2 2.64 2.80 -34.22
CA ALA A 2 1.44 3.65 -34.31
C ALA A 2 0.44 3.27 -35.43
N HIS A 3 0.80 2.37 -36.34
CA HIS A 3 0.03 2.12 -37.57
C HIS A 3 -1.14 1.13 -37.39
N LEU A 4 -1.18 0.34 -36.30
CA LEU A 4 -2.26 -0.64 -36.10
C LEU A 4 -3.52 -0.01 -35.49
N PHE A 5 -3.35 0.94 -34.56
CA PHE A 5 -4.47 1.59 -33.86
C PHE A 5 -5.22 2.59 -34.74
N SER A 6 -4.59 3.13 -35.79
CA SER A 6 -5.23 4.02 -36.76
C SER A 6 -6.09 3.29 -37.81
N LEU A 7 -6.01 1.95 -37.87
CA LEU A 7 -6.77 1.12 -38.81
C LEU A 7 -8.02 0.49 -38.18
N ALA A 8 -8.09 0.44 -36.85
CA ALA A 8 -9.26 -0.05 -36.13
C ALA A 8 -10.30 1.07 -36.00
N THR A 9 -11.58 0.75 -36.24
CA THR A 9 -12.68 1.66 -35.90
C THR A 9 -12.58 2.03 -34.41
N PRO A 10 -12.66 3.32 -34.04
CA PRO A 10 -12.63 3.73 -32.65
C PRO A 10 -13.74 3.00 -31.89
N PRO A 11 -13.43 2.29 -30.79
CA PRO A 11 -14.47 1.66 -30.00
C PRO A 11 -15.38 2.73 -29.40
N ALA A 12 -16.63 2.35 -29.10
CA ALA A 12 -17.52 3.20 -28.33
C ALA A 12 -16.85 3.65 -27.01
N PRO A 13 -17.22 4.80 -26.44
CA PRO A 13 -16.76 5.21 -25.13
C PRO A 13 -17.00 4.09 -24.11
N ALA A 14 -15.98 3.77 -23.30
CA ALA A 14 -16.11 2.72 -22.28
C ALA A 14 -16.97 3.17 -21.08
N TYR A 15 -17.16 4.48 -20.95
CA TYR A 15 -17.98 5.11 -19.95
C TYR A 15 -18.94 6.10 -20.63
N VAL A 16 -20.19 6.10 -20.18
CA VAL A 16 -21.25 7.04 -20.57
C VAL A 16 -21.89 7.54 -19.28
N ASP A 17 -21.97 8.86 -19.12
CA ASP A 17 -22.47 9.51 -17.90
C ASP A 17 -21.77 9.00 -16.61
N GLY A 18 -20.44 8.80 -16.69
CA GLY A 18 -19.60 8.33 -15.58
C GLY A 18 -19.74 6.84 -15.25
N LYS A 19 -20.56 6.09 -15.99
CA LYS A 19 -20.80 4.65 -15.76
C LYS A 19 -20.26 3.82 -16.91
N ARG A 20 -19.70 2.66 -16.58
CA ARG A 20 -19.21 1.71 -17.58
C ARG A 20 -20.35 1.26 -18.51
N SER A 21 -20.15 1.39 -19.82
CA SER A 21 -21.19 1.20 -20.85
C SER A 21 -20.90 0.04 -21.83
N GLY A 22 -19.79 -0.70 -21.63
CA GLY A 22 -19.38 -1.80 -22.51
C GLY A 22 -18.54 -2.88 -21.82
N ASP A 23 -18.32 -3.97 -22.55
CA ASP A 23 -17.60 -5.17 -22.11
C ASP A 23 -16.08 -5.10 -22.39
N GLN A 24 -15.65 -4.21 -23.30
CA GLN A 24 -14.24 -4.00 -23.62
C GLN A 24 -13.43 -3.63 -22.37
N VAL A 25 -12.22 -4.18 -22.28
CA VAL A 25 -11.25 -3.84 -21.24
C VAL A 25 -10.60 -2.50 -21.58
N LYS A 26 -11.25 -1.41 -21.20
CA LYS A 26 -10.74 -0.05 -21.35
C LYS A 26 -10.91 0.69 -20.03
N PHE A 27 -9.79 1.10 -19.44
CA PHE A 27 -9.77 1.88 -18.20
C PHE A 27 -10.19 3.33 -18.47
N PRO A 28 -10.68 4.05 -17.44
CA PRO A 28 -11.01 5.47 -17.53
C PRO A 28 -9.83 6.29 -18.05
N ASP A 29 -10.13 7.39 -18.73
CA ASP A 29 -9.13 8.35 -19.18
C ASP A 29 -8.93 9.48 -18.15
N THR A 30 -8.75 9.10 -16.89
CA THR A 30 -8.60 10.03 -15.76
C THR A 30 -7.19 9.96 -15.17
N GLY A 31 -6.81 10.96 -14.36
CA GLY A 31 -5.47 11.05 -13.77
C GLY A 31 -5.05 9.85 -12.91
N PHE A 32 -5.99 9.03 -12.43
CA PHE A 32 -5.72 7.80 -11.66
C PHE A 32 -5.45 6.55 -12.53
N PHE A 33 -5.62 6.64 -13.85
CA PHE A 33 -5.44 5.54 -14.80
C PHE A 33 -4.51 5.90 -15.98
N GLN A 34 -3.93 7.10 -15.99
CA GLN A 34 -3.01 7.59 -17.01
C GLN A 34 -1.56 7.65 -16.52
N GLY A 35 -0.61 7.79 -17.46
CA GLY A 35 0.80 8.00 -17.16
C GLY A 35 1.38 6.93 -16.24
N PHE A 36 2.08 7.36 -15.18
CA PHE A 36 2.63 6.45 -14.18
C PHE A 36 1.55 5.67 -13.40
N ASN A 37 0.32 6.21 -13.30
CA ASN A 37 -0.83 5.57 -12.66
C ASN A 37 -1.56 4.57 -13.58
N LYS A 38 -1.05 4.29 -14.79
CA LYS A 38 -1.61 3.24 -15.62
C LYS A 38 -1.57 1.88 -14.90
N PRO A 39 -2.65 1.08 -14.92
CA PRO A 39 -2.68 -0.27 -14.36
C PRO A 39 -1.52 -1.14 -14.86
N SER A 40 -0.86 -1.83 -13.94
CA SER A 40 0.21 -2.78 -14.26
C SER A 40 -0.38 -4.17 -14.44
N ARG A 41 -1.05 -4.67 -13.40
CA ARG A 41 -1.70 -5.99 -13.32
C ARG A 41 -0.73 -7.16 -13.53
N LEU A 42 0.53 -6.93 -13.19
CA LEU A 42 1.61 -7.89 -13.32
C LEU A 42 1.68 -8.78 -12.07
N GLU A 43 1.84 -10.08 -12.31
CA GLU A 43 2.39 -11.03 -11.34
C GLU A 43 3.63 -11.64 -11.98
N ALA A 44 4.76 -11.62 -11.27
CA ALA A 44 6.05 -12.01 -11.85
C ALA A 44 7.05 -12.45 -10.78
N ASP A 45 8.10 -13.10 -11.26
CA ASP A 45 9.29 -13.51 -10.52
C ASP A 45 10.50 -13.13 -11.36
N ILE A 46 11.49 -12.50 -10.74
CA ILE A 46 12.75 -12.13 -11.39
C ILE A 46 13.85 -12.45 -10.39
N PHE A 47 14.78 -13.31 -10.80
CA PHE A 47 15.96 -13.64 -10.01
C PHE A 47 17.11 -12.75 -10.43
N GLU A 48 17.98 -12.40 -9.48
CA GLU A 48 19.24 -11.69 -9.75
C GLU A 48 19.02 -10.37 -10.50
N LEU A 49 18.32 -9.42 -9.84
CA LEU A 49 18.13 -8.09 -10.39
C LEU A 49 19.47 -7.38 -10.65
N GLU A 50 19.51 -6.62 -11.76
CA GLU A 50 20.67 -5.81 -12.10
C GLU A 50 20.91 -4.71 -11.06
N THR A 51 22.17 -4.40 -10.76
CA THR A 51 22.54 -3.42 -9.73
C THR A 51 23.63 -2.47 -10.21
N THR A 52 23.60 -1.26 -9.64
CA THR A 52 24.71 -0.30 -9.68
C THR A 52 25.20 -0.07 -8.25
N GLY A 53 26.53 0.00 -8.06
CA GLY A 53 27.13 0.07 -6.72
C GLY A 53 27.25 -1.32 -6.09
N GLU A 54 27.43 -1.36 -4.76
CA GLU A 54 27.58 -2.62 -4.01
C GLU A 54 26.52 -2.73 -2.93
N ILE A 55 25.66 -3.74 -3.03
CA ILE A 55 24.66 -4.02 -1.99
C ILE A 55 25.38 -4.50 -0.73
N PRO A 56 25.16 -3.86 0.43
CA PRO A 56 25.74 -4.31 1.69
C PRO A 56 25.34 -5.76 2.00
N LYS A 57 26.36 -6.63 2.15
CA LYS A 57 26.15 -8.08 2.32
C LYS A 57 25.50 -8.47 3.65
N ASP A 58 25.41 -7.55 4.59
CA ASP A 58 24.76 -7.73 5.88
C ASP A 58 23.26 -7.41 5.85
N ILE A 59 22.73 -6.89 4.74
CA ILE A 59 21.28 -6.86 4.49
C ILE A 59 20.85 -8.28 4.09
N ASN A 60 20.16 -8.97 5.00
CA ASN A 60 19.62 -10.32 4.76
C ASN A 60 18.17 -10.40 5.25
N GLY A 61 17.23 -10.37 4.32
CA GLY A 61 15.82 -10.23 4.63
C GLY A 61 15.00 -9.90 3.38
N THR A 62 13.74 -9.53 3.58
CA THR A 62 12.84 -9.23 2.48
C THR A 62 12.13 -7.91 2.75
N LEU A 63 12.22 -6.98 1.79
CA LEU A 63 11.38 -5.79 1.76
C LEU A 63 10.04 -6.15 1.12
N TYR A 64 8.95 -6.06 1.87
CA TYR A 64 7.59 -6.20 1.37
C TYR A 64 6.95 -4.83 1.21
N ARG A 65 6.17 -4.63 0.16
CA ARG A 65 5.40 -3.41 -0.06
C ARG A 65 4.14 -3.69 -0.88
N ILE A 66 3.13 -2.82 -0.79
CA ILE A 66 1.83 -3.08 -1.44
C ILE A 66 1.25 -1.88 -2.23
N GLN A 67 0.82 -2.12 -3.47
CA GLN A 67 0.20 -1.10 -4.33
C GLN A 67 -1.26 -1.43 -4.58
N PRO A 68 -2.14 -0.41 -4.59
CA PRO A 68 -3.42 -0.51 -5.27
C PRO A 68 -3.22 -0.65 -6.80
N ASP A 69 -3.75 -1.72 -7.37
CA ASP A 69 -3.69 -1.99 -8.80
C ASP A 69 -4.97 -2.69 -9.30
N HIS A 70 -5.90 -1.90 -9.84
CA HIS A 70 -7.17 -2.41 -10.37
C HIS A 70 -6.99 -3.57 -11.35
N ARG A 71 -7.51 -4.73 -10.99
CA ARG A 71 -7.50 -5.91 -11.87
C ARG A 71 -8.35 -5.70 -13.12
N PHE A 72 -9.50 -5.05 -12.96
CA PHE A 72 -10.47 -4.75 -14.02
C PHE A 72 -10.81 -3.26 -14.08
N PRO A 73 -11.28 -2.74 -15.24
CA PRO A 73 -11.82 -1.39 -15.30
C PRO A 73 -12.98 -1.22 -14.31
N PRO A 74 -12.97 -0.14 -13.50
CA PRO A 74 -13.97 0.09 -12.46
C PRO A 74 -15.38 0.31 -13.05
N LEU A 75 -16.41 0.15 -12.22
CA LEU A 75 -17.80 0.42 -12.62
C LEU A 75 -18.06 1.91 -12.89
N PHE A 76 -17.34 2.78 -12.17
CA PHE A 76 -17.47 4.23 -12.20
C PHE A 76 -16.20 4.87 -12.74
N GLU A 77 -16.34 5.88 -13.60
CA GLU A 77 -15.23 6.54 -14.28
C GLU A 77 -14.33 7.31 -13.31
N GLU A 78 -14.93 7.86 -12.25
CA GLU A 78 -14.31 8.66 -11.21
C GLU A 78 -13.60 7.85 -10.11
N ASP A 79 -13.42 6.53 -10.29
CA ASP A 79 -12.81 5.69 -9.28
C ASP A 79 -11.36 6.11 -8.96
N ILE A 80 -10.95 5.86 -7.72
CA ILE A 80 -9.74 6.45 -7.14
C ILE A 80 -8.64 5.41 -6.94
N HIS A 81 -7.40 5.89 -6.79
CA HIS A 81 -6.24 5.03 -6.53
C HIS A 81 -6.45 4.07 -5.36
N PHE A 82 -7.01 4.54 -4.23
CA PHE A 82 -7.18 3.75 -3.01
C PHE A 82 -8.21 2.62 -3.09
N ASN A 83 -8.94 2.50 -4.21
CA ASN A 83 -9.93 1.45 -4.44
C ASN A 83 -9.41 0.30 -5.33
N GLY A 84 -8.16 0.34 -5.79
CA GLY A 84 -7.56 -0.74 -6.58
C GLY A 84 -7.21 -1.98 -5.75
N ASP A 85 -7.17 -3.15 -6.35
CA ASP A 85 -6.86 -4.41 -5.64
C ASP A 85 -5.41 -4.43 -5.12
N GLY A 86 -5.19 -5.01 -3.93
CA GLY A 86 -3.85 -5.08 -3.33
C GLY A 86 -2.92 -6.00 -4.12
N SER A 87 -1.78 -5.46 -4.58
CA SER A 87 -0.70 -6.21 -5.23
C SER A 87 0.59 -6.04 -4.42
N VAL A 88 1.10 -7.15 -3.87
CA VAL A 88 2.26 -7.20 -2.98
C VAL A 88 3.51 -7.46 -3.80
N SER A 89 4.54 -6.66 -3.58
CA SER A 89 5.89 -6.89 -4.09
C SER A 89 6.81 -7.28 -2.93
N ALA A 90 7.68 -8.26 -3.16
CA ALA A 90 8.73 -8.70 -2.26
C ALA A 90 10.09 -8.57 -2.96
N PHE A 91 11.06 -7.98 -2.27
CA PHE A 91 12.45 -7.86 -2.70
C PHE A 91 13.34 -8.58 -1.70
N ARG A 92 13.85 -9.73 -2.10
CA ARG A 92 14.59 -10.65 -1.23
C ARG A 92 16.07 -10.36 -1.33
N PHE A 93 16.66 -9.83 -0.27
CA PHE A 93 18.08 -9.51 -0.17
C PHE A 93 18.84 -10.66 0.48
N GLU A 94 19.91 -11.11 -0.17
CA GLU A 94 20.79 -12.14 0.37
C GLU A 94 22.19 -12.04 -0.23
N ASN A 95 23.22 -11.92 0.63
CA ASN A 95 24.64 -11.93 0.22
C ASN A 95 25.01 -10.91 -0.88
N GLY A 96 24.28 -9.80 -0.98
CA GLY A 96 24.47 -8.77 -2.01
C GLY A 96 23.67 -8.98 -3.29
N HIS A 97 22.77 -9.98 -3.31
CA HIS A 97 21.84 -10.28 -4.41
C HIS A 97 20.42 -9.85 -4.04
N VAL A 98 19.59 -9.56 -5.06
CA VAL A 98 18.18 -9.21 -4.87
C VAL A 98 17.29 -9.92 -5.89
N ASP A 99 16.36 -10.71 -5.37
CA ASP A 99 15.28 -11.30 -6.16
C ASP A 99 13.98 -10.50 -5.98
N PHE A 100 13.11 -10.54 -6.98
CA PHE A 100 11.81 -9.90 -6.96
C PHE A 100 10.67 -10.90 -7.20
N LYS A 101 9.59 -10.71 -6.45
CA LYS A 101 8.33 -11.42 -6.63
C LYS A 101 7.15 -10.47 -6.45
N GLN A 102 6.12 -10.59 -7.27
CA GLN A 102 4.87 -9.84 -7.10
C GLN A 102 3.64 -10.73 -7.28
N ARG A 103 2.67 -10.62 -6.36
CA ARG A 103 1.40 -11.35 -6.38
C ARG A 103 0.25 -10.47 -5.92
N TYR A 104 -0.95 -10.74 -6.42
CA TYR A 104 -2.17 -10.15 -5.88
C TYR A 104 -2.60 -10.79 -4.57
N VAL A 105 -3.22 -10.00 -3.70
CA VAL A 105 -3.97 -10.52 -2.55
C VAL A 105 -5.30 -11.06 -3.06
N HIS A 106 -5.52 -12.37 -2.92
CA HIS A 106 -6.74 -13.01 -3.40
C HIS A 106 -7.89 -12.84 -2.38
N THR A 107 -8.35 -11.59 -2.19
CA THR A 107 -9.48 -11.23 -1.33
C THR A 107 -10.81 -11.78 -1.85
N ASP A 108 -11.87 -11.71 -1.04
CA ASP A 108 -13.23 -12.10 -1.45
C ASP A 108 -13.68 -11.30 -2.68
N ARG A 109 -13.46 -9.98 -2.66
CA ARG A 109 -13.63 -9.06 -3.80
C ARG A 109 -12.88 -9.56 -5.03
N PHE A 110 -11.57 -9.77 -4.90
CA PHE A 110 -10.72 -10.18 -6.01
C PHE A 110 -11.23 -11.48 -6.66
N ARG A 111 -11.57 -12.48 -5.84
CA ARG A 111 -12.07 -13.78 -6.32
C ARG A 111 -13.40 -13.64 -7.05
N ALA A 112 -14.33 -12.86 -6.51
CA ALA A 112 -15.64 -12.61 -7.13
C ALA A 112 -15.51 -11.93 -8.50
N GLU A 113 -14.74 -10.84 -8.57
CA GLU A 113 -14.52 -10.10 -9.82
C GLU A 113 -13.75 -10.92 -10.86
N THR A 114 -12.82 -11.77 -10.40
CA THR A 114 -12.06 -12.68 -11.28
C THR A 114 -12.93 -13.73 -11.92
N LYS A 115 -13.83 -14.32 -11.15
CA LYS A 115 -14.80 -15.31 -11.64
C LYS A 115 -15.66 -14.73 -12.76
N GLU A 116 -16.14 -13.49 -12.58
CA GLU A 116 -16.98 -12.78 -13.55
C GLU A 116 -16.18 -12.02 -14.63
N ARG A 117 -14.84 -11.98 -14.50
CA ARG A 117 -13.90 -11.28 -15.38
C ARG A 117 -14.22 -9.79 -15.56
N ARG A 118 -14.77 -9.14 -14.53
CA ARG A 118 -15.15 -7.72 -14.53
C ARG A 118 -15.27 -7.18 -13.10
N ALA A 119 -15.21 -5.87 -12.96
CA ALA A 119 -15.54 -5.21 -11.71
C ALA A 119 -16.99 -5.46 -11.31
N LEU A 120 -17.21 -5.71 -10.02
CA LEU A 120 -18.49 -5.93 -9.37
C LEU A 120 -18.68 -4.99 -8.18
N LEU A 121 -17.58 -4.57 -7.55
CA LEU A 121 -17.60 -3.59 -6.47
C LEU A 121 -17.60 -2.18 -7.08
N GLY A 122 -18.37 -1.30 -6.46
CA GLY A 122 -18.58 0.08 -6.88
C GLY A 122 -17.56 1.05 -6.29
N LYS A 123 -18.05 2.22 -5.90
CA LYS A 123 -17.24 3.32 -5.35
C LYS A 123 -16.57 2.93 -4.04
N TYR A 124 -15.42 3.55 -3.79
CA TYR A 124 -14.63 3.41 -2.56
C TYR A 124 -15.52 3.46 -1.31
N ARG A 125 -15.53 2.36 -0.54
CA ARG A 125 -16.27 2.18 0.71
C ARG A 125 -17.77 2.52 0.65
N ASN A 126 -18.42 2.41 -0.52
CA ASN A 126 -19.88 2.57 -0.65
C ASN A 126 -20.61 1.30 -1.14
N PRO A 127 -21.20 0.50 -0.24
CA PRO A 127 -21.81 -0.79 -0.61
C PRO A 127 -23.10 -0.62 -1.43
N TYR A 128 -23.75 0.54 -1.40
CA TYR A 128 -24.94 0.84 -2.20
C TYR A 128 -24.66 1.03 -3.69
N THR A 129 -23.40 1.00 -4.09
CA THR A 129 -22.96 1.11 -5.48
C THR A 129 -22.43 -0.20 -6.06
N ASP A 130 -22.43 -1.27 -5.26
CA ASP A 130 -21.99 -2.59 -5.68
C ASP A 130 -23.05 -3.28 -6.54
N ASN A 131 -22.60 -4.28 -7.29
CA ASN A 131 -23.50 -5.21 -7.97
C ASN A 131 -24.17 -6.16 -6.96
N GLU A 132 -25.44 -6.50 -7.17
CA GLU A 132 -26.18 -7.44 -6.30
C GLU A 132 -25.49 -8.80 -6.12
N MET A 133 -24.69 -9.26 -7.10
CA MET A 133 -23.97 -10.53 -7.03
C MET A 133 -22.89 -10.59 -5.93
N VAL A 134 -22.44 -9.45 -5.43
CA VAL A 134 -21.41 -9.35 -4.38
C VAL A 134 -21.97 -8.86 -3.05
N LYS A 135 -23.30 -8.86 -2.90
CA LYS A 135 -23.94 -8.49 -1.65
C LYS A 135 -23.49 -9.42 -0.51
N GLY A 136 -22.99 -8.82 0.58
CA GLY A 136 -22.56 -9.52 1.80
C GLY A 136 -21.16 -10.13 1.77
N ILE A 137 -20.39 -9.97 0.68
CA ILE A 137 -18.96 -10.29 0.71
C ILE A 137 -18.19 -9.21 1.47
N ILE A 138 -16.99 -9.55 1.94
CA ILE A 138 -16.08 -8.56 2.50
C ILE A 138 -15.45 -7.77 1.35
N ARG A 139 -15.62 -6.45 1.38
CA ARG A 139 -15.29 -5.55 0.25
C ARG A 139 -13.81 -5.16 0.18
N THR A 140 -13.07 -5.46 1.24
CA THR A 140 -11.71 -4.98 1.42
C THR A 140 -10.79 -5.37 0.26
N ALA A 141 -10.01 -4.38 -0.19
CA ALA A 141 -9.03 -4.57 -1.26
C ALA A 141 -7.67 -5.06 -0.72
N SER A 142 -7.46 -5.01 0.61
CA SER A 142 -6.18 -5.33 1.27
C SER A 142 -4.99 -4.69 0.57
N ASN A 143 -5.02 -3.37 0.38
CA ASN A 143 -4.09 -2.65 -0.51
C ASN A 143 -3.23 -1.59 0.19
N THR A 144 -3.34 -1.42 1.51
CA THR A 144 -2.73 -0.29 2.23
C THR A 144 -1.36 -0.63 2.82
N ASN A 145 -1.26 -1.72 3.57
CA ASN A 145 0.01 -2.14 4.18
C ASN A 145 0.18 -3.66 4.10
N ILE A 146 1.43 -4.11 4.26
CA ILE A 146 1.82 -5.52 4.32
C ILE A 146 2.79 -5.69 5.50
N ILE A 147 2.31 -6.35 6.55
CA ILE A 147 3.04 -6.49 7.82
C ILE A 147 3.36 -7.97 8.07
N PHE A 148 4.49 -8.26 8.71
CA PHE A 148 4.79 -9.62 9.13
C PHE A 148 4.25 -9.85 10.54
N TRP A 149 3.52 -10.94 10.73
CA TRP A 149 2.93 -11.31 12.00
C TRP A 149 2.97 -12.82 12.19
N ARG A 150 3.75 -13.28 13.17
CA ARG A 150 3.78 -14.68 13.60
C ARG A 150 3.90 -15.67 12.43
N GLY A 151 4.83 -15.42 11.50
CA GLY A 151 5.11 -16.31 10.37
C GLY A 151 4.26 -16.15 9.11
N VAL A 152 3.32 -15.19 9.09
CA VAL A 152 2.57 -14.85 7.88
C VAL A 152 2.70 -13.35 7.59
N LEU A 153 2.48 -12.97 6.34
CA LEU A 153 2.22 -11.57 6.00
C LEU A 153 0.74 -11.28 6.16
N LEU A 154 0.37 -10.14 6.74
CA LEU A 154 -1.00 -9.64 6.77
C LEU A 154 -1.10 -8.46 5.80
N ALA A 155 -1.85 -8.64 4.71
CA ALA A 155 -2.24 -7.57 3.82
C ALA A 155 -3.45 -6.85 4.39
N THR A 156 -3.29 -5.57 4.73
CA THR A 156 -4.24 -4.81 5.53
C THR A 156 -4.88 -3.67 4.75
N LYS A 157 -6.10 -3.33 5.16
CA LYS A 157 -6.88 -2.18 4.69
C LYS A 157 -7.92 -1.87 5.76
N GLU A 158 -8.09 -0.59 6.07
CA GLU A 158 -8.87 -0.11 7.22
C GLU A 158 -10.37 -0.47 7.21
N ASP A 159 -10.92 -0.93 6.09
CA ASP A 159 -12.34 -1.24 5.91
C ASP A 159 -12.70 -2.73 6.02
N GLY A 160 -11.74 -3.57 6.43
CA GLY A 160 -11.97 -5.00 6.54
C GLY A 160 -10.93 -5.72 7.42
N PRO A 161 -11.14 -7.02 7.67
CA PRO A 161 -10.14 -7.86 8.29
C PRO A 161 -8.93 -8.06 7.35
N PRO A 162 -7.74 -8.31 7.90
CA PRO A 162 -6.55 -8.58 7.09
C PRO A 162 -6.66 -9.93 6.36
N PHE A 163 -5.89 -10.06 5.28
CA PHE A 163 -5.68 -11.33 4.58
C PHE A 163 -4.25 -11.81 4.82
N ALA A 164 -4.11 -13.05 5.32
CA ALA A 164 -2.83 -13.70 5.50
C ALA A 164 -2.29 -14.22 4.16
N MET A 165 -0.98 -14.06 3.97
CA MET A 165 -0.20 -14.57 2.85
C MET A 165 1.05 -15.25 3.35
N ASP A 166 1.53 -16.24 2.60
CA ASP A 166 2.83 -16.86 2.85
C ASP A 166 3.97 -15.88 2.50
N PRO A 167 4.96 -15.69 3.39
CA PRO A 167 6.00 -14.67 3.19
C PRO A 167 6.96 -14.99 2.04
N VAL A 168 7.10 -16.26 1.63
CA VAL A 168 8.06 -16.66 0.60
C VAL A 168 7.40 -16.72 -0.77
N SER A 169 6.30 -17.44 -0.88
CA SER A 169 5.57 -17.65 -2.14
C SER A 169 4.64 -16.49 -2.48
N LEU A 170 4.26 -15.66 -1.50
CA LEU A 170 3.19 -14.66 -1.59
C LEU A 170 1.82 -15.26 -1.95
N GLU A 171 1.62 -16.57 -1.79
CA GLU A 171 0.30 -17.17 -1.94
C GLU A 171 -0.63 -16.68 -0.83
N THR A 172 -1.85 -16.29 -1.21
CA THR A 172 -2.87 -15.89 -0.23
C THR A 172 -3.41 -17.12 0.50
N ILE A 173 -3.17 -17.18 1.81
CA ILE A 173 -3.73 -18.20 2.70
C ILE A 173 -5.24 -17.94 2.85
N GLY A 174 -5.62 -16.69 3.13
CA GLY A 174 -7.01 -16.24 3.24
C GLY A 174 -7.21 -15.21 4.35
N ARG A 175 -8.45 -14.85 4.63
CA ARG A 175 -8.78 -13.92 5.73
C ARG A 175 -8.22 -14.42 7.07
N TYR A 176 -7.72 -13.49 7.88
CA TYR A 176 -7.10 -13.77 9.17
C TYR A 176 -7.85 -13.05 10.30
N ASP A 177 -8.46 -13.80 11.21
CA ASP A 177 -9.26 -13.30 12.34
C ASP A 177 -8.63 -13.56 13.71
N PHE A 178 -7.31 -13.84 13.72
CA PHE A 178 -6.51 -14.08 14.92
C PHE A 178 -7.08 -15.24 15.76
N ASP A 179 -7.26 -16.39 15.11
CA ASP A 179 -7.78 -17.61 15.72
C ASP A 179 -9.18 -17.41 16.33
N GLY A 180 -10.04 -16.67 15.62
CA GLY A 180 -11.41 -16.34 16.04
C GLY A 180 -11.53 -15.20 17.04
N GLN A 181 -10.42 -14.61 17.51
CA GLN A 181 -10.46 -13.61 18.58
C GLN A 181 -10.90 -12.22 18.10
N VAL A 182 -10.75 -11.90 16.81
CA VAL A 182 -11.10 -10.59 16.24
C VAL A 182 -12.32 -10.73 15.34
N GLN A 183 -13.46 -10.20 15.80
CA GLN A 183 -14.77 -10.41 15.15
C GLN A 183 -15.44 -9.11 14.66
N HIS A 184 -14.85 -7.95 14.94
CA HIS A 184 -15.30 -6.65 14.43
C HIS A 184 -14.98 -6.51 12.93
N PRO A 185 -15.73 -5.69 12.18
CA PRO A 185 -15.64 -5.65 10.71
C PRO A 185 -14.34 -5.04 10.18
N THR A 186 -13.71 -4.13 10.93
CA THR A 186 -12.57 -3.32 10.47
C THR A 186 -11.29 -3.65 11.24
N PHE A 187 -10.13 -3.46 10.59
CA PHE A 187 -8.81 -3.62 11.19
C PHE A 187 -7.87 -2.56 10.61
N THR A 188 -7.12 -1.86 11.47
CA THR A 188 -6.19 -0.81 11.04
C THR A 188 -5.18 -1.28 9.99
N ALA A 189 -4.83 -0.41 9.05
CA ALA A 189 -3.70 -0.65 8.15
C ALA A 189 -2.32 -0.38 8.80
N HIS A 190 -2.32 0.21 9.99
CA HIS A 190 -1.14 0.74 10.68
C HIS A 190 -0.94 0.15 12.08
N PRO A 191 -1.13 -1.17 12.31
CA PRO A 191 -0.91 -1.70 13.65
C PRO A 191 0.53 -1.43 14.10
N LYS A 192 0.70 -1.18 15.39
CA LYS A 192 1.99 -0.80 15.96
C LYS A 192 2.54 -1.95 16.79
N PHE A 193 3.83 -2.22 16.65
CA PHE A 193 4.52 -3.29 17.36
C PHE A 193 5.37 -2.69 18.48
N ASP A 194 5.04 -3.02 19.73
CA ASP A 194 5.84 -2.57 20.87
C ASP A 194 7.16 -3.37 20.90
N PRO A 195 8.33 -2.73 20.73
CA PRO A 195 9.61 -3.44 20.65
C PRO A 195 10.06 -4.06 21.97
N ASP A 196 9.49 -3.65 23.12
CA ASP A 196 9.84 -4.17 24.43
C ASP A 196 8.98 -5.39 24.81
N THR A 197 7.72 -5.44 24.37
CA THR A 197 6.79 -6.52 24.74
C THR A 197 6.52 -7.51 23.60
N GLY A 198 6.76 -7.12 22.35
CA GLY A 198 6.38 -7.88 21.16
C GLY A 198 4.87 -7.90 20.89
N GLU A 199 4.11 -7.04 21.58
CA GLU A 199 2.67 -6.89 21.36
C GLU A 199 2.38 -6.15 20.06
N MET A 200 1.26 -6.50 19.44
CA MET A 200 0.66 -5.76 18.35
C MET A 200 -0.56 -4.99 18.86
N ILE A 201 -0.51 -3.66 18.75
CA ILE A 201 -1.55 -2.74 19.17
C ILE A 201 -2.33 -2.31 17.92
N CYS A 202 -3.65 -2.49 17.98
CA CYS A 202 -4.54 -2.34 16.86
C CYS A 202 -5.76 -1.50 17.23
N TRP A 203 -6.42 -0.98 16.20
CA TRP A 203 -7.72 -0.36 16.33
C TRP A 203 -8.56 -0.63 15.07
N GLY A 204 -9.86 -0.38 15.18
CA GLY A 204 -10.80 -0.31 14.07
C GLY A 204 -11.74 0.86 14.31
N TYR A 205 -11.94 1.69 13.28
CA TYR A 205 -12.96 2.74 13.30
C TYR A 205 -14.13 2.32 12.40
N GLU A 206 -15.28 2.97 12.54
CA GLU A 206 -16.51 2.57 11.85
C GLU A 206 -16.86 1.10 12.13
N ALA A 207 -16.65 0.69 13.39
CA ALA A 207 -16.67 -0.71 13.78
C ALA A 207 -18.05 -1.22 14.23
N GLY A 208 -19.07 -0.35 14.26
CA GLY A 208 -20.40 -0.65 14.82
C GLY A 208 -21.21 -1.69 14.04
N GLY A 209 -20.99 -1.77 12.73
CA GLY A 209 -21.81 -2.56 11.81
C GLY A 209 -20.99 -3.46 10.90
N ASP A 210 -20.98 -3.13 9.60
CA ASP A 210 -20.31 -3.87 8.53
C ASP A 210 -19.01 -3.21 8.04
N GLY A 211 -18.56 -2.14 8.71
CA GLY A 211 -17.40 -1.35 8.29
C GLY A 211 -17.72 -0.24 7.28
N HIS A 212 -19.00 -0.04 6.96
CA HIS A 212 -19.49 0.96 6.01
C HIS A 212 -20.79 1.66 6.48
N ASP A 213 -21.06 1.61 7.78
CA ASP A 213 -22.32 2.04 8.40
C ASP A 213 -22.30 3.51 8.88
N ALA A 214 -21.20 4.23 8.62
CA ALA A 214 -20.92 5.56 9.16
C ALA A 214 -21.04 5.63 10.69
N SER A 215 -20.73 4.54 11.41
CA SER A 215 -20.75 4.51 12.87
C SER A 215 -19.57 5.27 13.47
N CYS A 216 -19.81 5.93 14.60
CA CYS A 216 -18.78 6.54 15.44
C CYS A 216 -18.09 5.53 16.38
N ASP A 217 -18.43 4.23 16.33
CA ASP A 217 -17.83 3.23 17.20
C ASP A 217 -16.40 2.93 16.77
N ILE A 218 -15.50 2.97 17.76
CA ILE A 218 -14.09 2.62 17.65
C ILE A 218 -13.82 1.45 18.57
N VAL A 219 -12.98 0.51 18.15
CA VAL A 219 -12.43 -0.53 19.01
C VAL A 219 -10.91 -0.40 19.04
N VAL A 220 -10.30 -0.45 20.23
CA VAL A 220 -8.85 -0.53 20.42
C VAL A 220 -8.54 -1.82 21.16
N PHE A 221 -7.57 -2.58 20.67
CA PHE A 221 -7.27 -3.91 21.21
C PHE A 221 -5.78 -4.23 21.05
N THR A 222 -5.30 -5.13 21.91
CA THR A 222 -3.91 -5.58 21.91
C THR A 222 -3.87 -7.10 21.76
N ILE A 223 -2.95 -7.57 20.92
CA ILE A 223 -2.62 -8.98 20.76
C ILE A 223 -1.18 -9.17 21.22
N ASP A 224 -0.95 -10.07 22.16
CA ASP A 224 0.39 -10.36 22.66
C ASP A 224 1.27 -11.09 21.64
N LYS A 225 2.57 -11.17 21.94
CA LYS A 225 3.57 -11.86 21.12
C LYS A 225 3.23 -13.33 20.81
N ASP A 226 2.40 -13.96 21.65
CA ASP A 226 1.98 -15.35 21.51
C ASP A 226 0.64 -15.47 20.75
N GLY A 227 0.07 -14.33 20.32
CA GLY A 227 -1.14 -14.25 19.51
C GLY A 227 -2.45 -14.23 20.29
N LYS A 228 -2.41 -14.04 21.60
CA LYS A 228 -3.60 -13.95 22.43
C LYS A 228 -4.05 -12.49 22.55
N LYS A 229 -5.34 -12.24 22.36
CA LYS A 229 -5.93 -10.92 22.61
C LYS A 229 -5.98 -10.67 24.12
N THR A 230 -5.28 -9.65 24.59
CA THR A 230 -5.13 -9.33 26.02
C THR A 230 -5.97 -8.15 26.45
N GLU A 231 -6.25 -7.22 25.54
CA GLU A 231 -6.99 -5.99 25.79
C GLU A 231 -8.01 -5.79 24.65
N GLU A 232 -9.19 -5.30 24.97
CA GLU A 232 -10.17 -4.78 24.02
C GLU A 232 -11.07 -3.77 24.72
N CYS A 233 -11.20 -2.58 24.16
CA CYS A 233 -12.15 -1.58 24.63
C CYS A 233 -12.81 -0.86 23.45
N TRP A 234 -14.11 -0.57 23.63
CA TRP A 234 -14.93 0.14 22.65
C TRP A 234 -15.15 1.58 23.11
N TYR A 235 -14.97 2.51 22.18
CA TYR A 235 -15.10 3.95 22.39
C TYR A 235 -16.04 4.56 21.36
N LYS A 236 -16.48 5.79 21.60
CA LYS A 236 -17.24 6.58 20.63
C LYS A 236 -16.46 7.82 20.21
N ALA A 237 -16.32 8.00 18.90
CA ALA A 237 -15.77 9.17 18.27
C ALA A 237 -16.74 10.37 18.32
N PRO A 238 -16.25 11.62 18.35
CA PRO A 238 -17.06 12.82 18.17
C PRO A 238 -17.89 12.83 16.87
N PHE A 239 -17.35 12.22 15.82
CA PHE A 239 -18.03 12.00 14.54
C PHE A 239 -17.43 10.76 13.84
N CYS A 240 -18.14 10.20 12.86
CA CYS A 240 -17.58 9.14 12.01
C CYS A 240 -16.64 9.78 10.97
N GLY A 241 -15.35 9.56 11.14
CA GLY A 241 -14.32 10.03 10.24
C GLY A 241 -13.12 9.11 10.24
N MET A 242 -12.07 9.51 9.53
CA MET A 242 -10.90 8.68 9.33
C MET A 242 -9.94 8.74 10.52
N ILE A 243 -9.64 7.57 11.09
CA ILE A 243 -8.55 7.32 12.05
C ILE A 243 -7.57 6.35 11.38
N HIS A 244 -6.80 6.88 10.42
CA HIS A 244 -5.97 6.07 9.53
C HIS A 244 -4.74 5.48 10.22
N ASP A 245 -4.05 6.32 10.99
CA ASP A 245 -2.84 5.98 11.72
C ASP A 245 -3.04 6.30 13.22
N ALA A 246 -2.16 5.81 14.09
CA ALA A 246 -2.20 6.07 15.52
C ALA A 246 -0.79 6.05 16.12
N ALA A 247 -0.60 6.84 17.17
CA ALA A 247 0.62 6.82 17.96
C ALA A 247 0.48 5.83 19.11
N ILE A 248 1.54 5.11 19.45
CA ILE A 248 1.61 4.34 20.70
C ILE A 248 2.76 4.82 21.56
N THR A 249 2.52 4.87 22.85
CA THR A 249 3.56 5.05 23.87
C THR A 249 3.55 3.85 24.80
N LYS A 250 4.35 3.87 25.87
CA LYS A 250 4.37 2.79 26.85
C LYS A 250 2.99 2.51 27.44
N ASN A 251 2.21 3.56 27.73
CA ASN A 251 0.96 3.48 28.46
C ASN A 251 -0.28 3.93 27.67
N TYR A 252 -0.13 4.59 26.53
CA TYR A 252 -1.25 5.20 25.81
C TYR A 252 -1.27 4.88 24.31
N VAL A 253 -2.46 4.97 23.72
CA VAL A 253 -2.69 5.06 22.29
C VAL A 253 -3.29 6.43 22.00
N VAL A 254 -2.78 7.13 20.99
CA VAL A 254 -3.31 8.40 20.51
C VAL A 254 -3.90 8.19 19.12
N LEU A 255 -5.18 8.52 18.96
CA LEU A 255 -6.01 8.32 17.78
C LEU A 255 -6.32 9.68 17.12
N PRO A 256 -5.56 10.12 16.11
CA PRO A 256 -5.90 11.30 15.32
C PRO A 256 -7.15 11.04 14.49
N LEU A 257 -8.21 11.80 14.75
CA LEU A 257 -9.46 11.78 14.00
C LEU A 257 -9.48 12.99 13.07
N THR A 258 -9.31 12.71 11.78
CA THR A 258 -9.24 13.72 10.72
C THR A 258 -10.63 14.26 10.39
N PRO A 259 -10.82 15.57 10.14
CA PRO A 259 -12.11 16.19 9.79
C PRO A 259 -12.55 15.87 8.34
N ILE A 260 -12.56 14.59 8.02
CA ILE A 260 -13.08 14.00 6.79
C ILE A 260 -14.14 12.97 7.18
N LYS A 261 -15.41 13.34 6.98
CA LYS A 261 -16.56 12.70 7.63
C LYS A 261 -17.28 11.71 6.72
N SER A 262 -17.74 10.61 7.29
CA SER A 262 -18.68 9.70 6.65
C SER A 262 -20.13 10.12 6.93
N ASN A 263 -21.03 9.80 6.00
CA ASN A 263 -22.46 10.10 6.14
C ASN A 263 -23.32 9.01 5.49
N ALA A 264 -24.15 8.34 6.29
CA ALA A 264 -24.99 7.23 5.85
C ALA A 264 -25.97 7.61 4.73
N GLU A 265 -26.57 8.80 4.78
CA GLU A 265 -27.54 9.24 3.75
C GLU A 265 -26.85 9.57 2.42
N ARG A 266 -25.64 10.12 2.46
CA ARG A 266 -24.81 10.32 1.26
C ARG A 266 -24.43 8.98 0.63
N LEU A 267 -24.04 8.00 1.45
CA LEU A 267 -23.72 6.65 1.00
C LEU A 267 -24.91 5.99 0.31
N LYS A 268 -26.10 6.00 0.93
CA LYS A 268 -27.34 5.46 0.36
C LYS A 268 -27.73 6.07 -0.98
N LYS A 269 -27.39 7.35 -1.20
CA LYS A 269 -27.60 8.06 -2.47
C LYS A 269 -26.53 7.78 -3.53
N GLY A 270 -25.58 6.88 -3.26
CA GLY A 270 -24.47 6.54 -4.17
C GLY A 270 -23.34 7.59 -4.21
N GLY A 271 -23.27 8.47 -3.21
CA GLY A 271 -22.24 9.49 -3.07
C GLY A 271 -20.91 8.95 -2.54
N ASN A 272 -19.94 9.84 -2.34
CA ASN A 272 -18.65 9.50 -1.76
C ASN A 272 -18.81 9.02 -0.31
N HIS A 273 -17.97 8.08 0.11
CA HIS A 273 -17.94 7.67 1.51
C HIS A 273 -17.51 8.82 2.41
N PHE A 274 -16.45 9.52 2.03
CA PHE A 274 -15.90 10.66 2.77
C PHE A 274 -16.24 12.00 2.12
N ALA A 275 -16.38 13.03 2.96
CA ALA A 275 -16.39 14.43 2.57
C ALA A 275 -15.58 15.25 3.58
N TRP A 276 -14.70 16.11 3.10
CA TRP A 276 -13.95 17.05 3.94
C TRP A 276 -14.88 18.04 4.64
N ASP A 277 -14.63 18.34 5.91
CA ASP A 277 -15.32 19.39 6.66
C ASP A 277 -14.31 20.49 7.04
N PRO A 278 -14.29 21.64 6.33
CA PRO A 278 -13.32 22.70 6.60
C PRO A 278 -13.60 23.47 7.90
N ASN A 279 -14.76 23.23 8.54
CA ASN A 279 -15.15 23.92 9.77
C ASN A 279 -15.01 23.03 11.02
N GLU A 280 -14.61 21.76 10.85
CA GLU A 280 -14.39 20.84 11.96
C GLU A 280 -12.94 20.89 12.43
N ASP A 281 -12.74 20.75 13.74
CA ASP A 281 -11.40 20.71 14.31
C ASP A 281 -10.71 19.37 14.00
N GLN A 282 -9.38 19.35 14.13
CA GLN A 282 -8.67 18.10 14.34
C GLN A 282 -8.96 17.58 15.75
N TRP A 283 -9.15 16.27 15.91
CA TRP A 283 -9.35 15.64 17.21
C TRP A 283 -8.27 14.61 17.51
N TYR A 284 -7.77 14.56 18.73
CA TYR A 284 -6.82 13.54 19.20
C TYR A 284 -7.44 12.78 20.38
N GLY A 285 -7.79 11.52 20.16
CA GLY A 285 -8.34 10.64 21.20
C GLY A 285 -7.22 9.90 21.92
N ILE A 286 -7.05 10.13 23.22
CA ILE A 286 -6.05 9.46 24.05
C ILE A 286 -6.75 8.38 24.87
N VAL A 287 -6.29 7.14 24.74
CA VAL A 287 -6.81 6.01 25.51
C VAL A 287 -5.69 5.25 26.21
N PRO A 288 -5.94 4.69 27.41
CA PRO A 288 -4.96 3.83 28.07
C PRO A 288 -4.77 2.53 27.30
N ARG A 289 -3.53 2.03 27.23
CA ARG A 289 -3.19 0.73 26.61
C ARG A 289 -3.66 -0.47 27.41
N ARG A 290 -3.97 -0.29 28.69
CA ARG A 290 -4.25 -1.36 29.66
C ARG A 290 -5.52 -1.05 30.43
N ASN A 291 -6.40 -2.04 30.57
CA ASN A 291 -7.63 -1.96 31.36
C ASN A 291 -8.51 -0.75 31.00
N GLY A 292 -8.50 -0.34 29.73
CA GLY A 292 -9.25 0.82 29.27
C GLY A 292 -10.75 0.61 29.38
N LYS A 293 -11.46 1.68 29.74
CA LYS A 293 -12.93 1.74 29.79
C LYS A 293 -13.45 2.80 28.83
N PRO A 294 -14.70 2.69 28.35
CA PRO A 294 -15.26 3.66 27.40
C PRO A 294 -15.16 5.11 27.85
N GLU A 295 -15.27 5.38 29.15
CA GLU A 295 -15.16 6.72 29.76
C GLU A 295 -13.73 7.26 29.89
N ASP A 296 -12.70 6.45 29.69
CA ASP A 296 -11.29 6.85 29.86
C ASP A 296 -10.74 7.64 28.66
N ILE A 297 -11.47 7.69 27.54
CA ILE A 297 -10.99 8.41 26.35
C ILE A 297 -11.02 9.93 26.57
N VAL A 298 -9.86 10.56 26.40
CA VAL A 298 -9.72 12.02 26.42
C VAL A 298 -9.62 12.52 24.99
N TRP A 299 -10.53 13.39 24.59
CA TRP A 299 -10.53 14.00 23.26
C TRP A 299 -9.96 15.42 23.31
N LEU A 300 -8.80 15.64 22.70
CA LEU A 300 -8.21 16.97 22.53
C LEU A 300 -8.61 17.56 21.17
N ARG A 301 -8.63 18.88 21.06
CA ARG A 301 -8.99 19.62 19.84
C ARG A 301 -7.82 20.47 19.34
N ALA A 302 -7.60 20.53 18.05
CA ALA A 302 -6.68 21.50 17.43
C ALA A 302 -7.35 22.17 16.21
N ASP A 303 -6.76 23.26 15.73
CA ASP A 303 -7.21 23.92 14.50
C ASP A 303 -7.37 22.91 13.35
N ASN A 304 -8.29 23.17 12.42
CA ASN A 304 -8.52 22.33 11.26
C ASN A 304 -7.21 22.03 10.49
N GLY A 305 -7.12 20.82 9.96
CA GLY A 305 -5.98 20.35 9.19
C GLY A 305 -6.10 18.84 8.96
N PHE A 306 -5.29 18.32 8.05
CA PHE A 306 -5.37 16.94 7.61
C PHE A 306 -4.21 16.15 8.22
N HIS A 307 -4.51 15.18 9.09
CA HIS A 307 -3.46 14.35 9.68
C HIS A 307 -2.77 13.48 8.62
N GLY A 308 -1.46 13.57 8.60
CA GLY A 308 -0.57 12.63 7.92
C GLY A 308 -0.21 11.45 8.81
N HIS A 309 0.88 10.77 8.46
CA HIS A 309 1.39 9.61 9.19
C HIS A 309 2.23 10.02 10.41
N ILE A 310 2.18 9.15 11.43
CA ILE A 310 2.97 9.29 12.65
C ILE A 310 4.43 8.94 12.34
N ALA A 311 5.35 9.85 12.68
CA ALA A 311 6.78 9.59 12.64
C ALA A 311 7.21 8.74 13.85
N GLY A 312 6.88 9.18 15.05
CA GLY A 312 7.27 8.50 16.29
C GLY A 312 6.56 9.07 17.51
N SER A 313 6.58 8.31 18.60
CA SER A 313 5.90 8.70 19.85
C SER A 313 6.51 8.03 21.08
N TYR A 314 6.48 8.75 22.20
CA TYR A 314 6.98 8.28 23.50
C TYR A 314 6.39 9.10 24.66
N GLU A 315 6.64 8.69 25.89
CA GLU A 315 6.27 9.44 27.09
C GLU A 315 7.48 10.14 27.72
N THR A 316 7.30 11.39 28.15
CA THR A 316 8.29 12.13 28.93
C THR A 316 8.33 11.64 30.39
N PRO A 317 9.42 11.91 31.14
CA PRO A 317 9.51 11.50 32.56
C PRO A 317 8.39 12.03 33.47
N ASP A 318 7.76 13.15 33.11
CA ASP A 318 6.61 13.75 33.80
C ASP A 318 5.24 13.24 33.29
N GLY A 319 5.23 12.22 32.43
CA GLY A 319 4.01 11.53 31.98
C GLY A 319 3.23 12.23 30.87
N LYS A 320 3.84 13.17 30.14
CA LYS A 320 3.26 13.73 28.91
C LYS A 320 3.55 12.83 27.72
N ILE A 321 2.68 12.87 26.74
CA ILE A 321 2.78 12.07 25.51
C ILE A 321 3.34 12.94 24.40
N VAL A 322 4.48 12.54 23.85
CA VAL A 322 5.07 13.15 22.66
C VAL A 322 4.59 12.39 21.43
N VAL A 323 4.05 13.11 20.45
CA VAL A 323 3.67 12.55 19.14
C VAL A 323 4.21 13.44 18.05
N ASP A 324 5.02 12.85 17.18
CA ASP A 324 5.55 13.52 16.00
C ASP A 324 4.77 13.02 14.78
N LEU A 325 4.12 13.92 14.04
CA LEU A 325 3.35 13.59 12.84
C LEU A 325 3.28 14.76 11.87
N THR A 326 3.00 14.44 10.61
CA THR A 326 2.77 15.43 9.57
C THR A 326 1.33 15.93 9.63
N ILE A 327 1.11 17.23 9.43
CA ILE A 327 -0.22 17.82 9.28
C ILE A 327 -0.22 18.69 8.02
N ALA A 328 -1.16 18.41 7.11
CA ALA A 328 -1.40 19.26 5.96
C ALA A 328 -2.40 20.38 6.28
N THR A 329 -2.17 21.54 5.68
CA THR A 329 -2.95 22.77 5.96
C THR A 329 -4.42 22.71 5.54
N ASP A 330 -4.81 21.77 4.69
CA ASP A 330 -6.18 21.60 4.16
C ASP A 330 -6.34 20.18 3.56
N ASN A 331 -7.44 19.92 2.86
CA ASN A 331 -7.80 18.64 2.27
C ASN A 331 -6.78 18.11 1.25
N VAL A 332 -5.99 17.12 1.66
CA VAL A 332 -5.08 16.39 0.77
C VAL A 332 -5.83 15.47 -0.19
N PHE A 333 -6.99 14.96 0.22
CA PHE A 333 -7.84 14.09 -0.58
C PHE A 333 -8.90 14.91 -1.33
N PHE A 334 -8.45 15.74 -2.26
CA PHE A 334 -9.29 16.60 -3.10
C PHE A 334 -10.44 15.88 -3.84
N PHE A 335 -10.32 14.55 -4.03
CA PHE A 335 -11.36 13.68 -4.61
C PHE A 335 -12.50 13.34 -3.62
N PHE A 336 -12.37 13.73 -2.35
CA PHE A 336 -13.43 13.77 -1.33
C PHE A 336 -13.73 15.22 -0.95
N PRO A 337 -14.34 16.00 -1.85
CA PRO A 337 -14.68 17.39 -1.58
C PRO A 337 -15.76 17.47 -0.47
N PRO A 338 -15.95 18.65 0.13
CA PRO A 338 -17.04 18.89 1.08
C PRO A 338 -18.42 18.73 0.44
N ASP A 339 -19.41 18.40 1.26
CA ASP A 339 -20.82 18.25 0.81
C ASP A 339 -21.41 19.56 0.29
N THR A 340 -20.93 20.69 0.80
CA THR A 340 -21.30 22.04 0.36
C THR A 340 -20.07 22.72 -0.25
N PRO A 341 -20.20 23.49 -1.34
CA PRO A 341 -19.05 24.16 -1.94
C PRO A 341 -18.34 25.09 -0.95
N THR A 342 -17.03 24.90 -0.77
CA THR A 342 -16.19 25.76 0.07
C THR A 342 -14.83 26.05 -0.60
N PRO A 343 -14.07 27.06 -0.12
CA PRO A 343 -12.72 27.36 -0.61
C PRO A 343 -11.65 26.35 -0.15
N THR A 344 -11.82 25.06 -0.46
CA THR A 344 -10.84 23.99 -0.20
C THR A 344 -10.31 23.43 -1.53
N PRO A 345 -9.16 22.72 -1.57
CA PRO A 345 -8.71 22.02 -2.77
C PRO A 345 -9.74 21.00 -3.29
N THR A 346 -10.11 21.15 -4.57
CA THR A 346 -10.97 20.20 -5.31
C THR A 346 -10.28 19.64 -6.55
N THR A 347 -9.04 20.03 -6.79
CA THR A 347 -8.22 19.59 -7.92
C THR A 347 -6.81 19.20 -7.46
N LEU A 348 -6.15 18.34 -8.24
CA LEU A 348 -4.75 17.96 -7.99
C LEU A 348 -3.81 19.19 -7.97
N LEU A 349 -4.06 20.19 -8.82
CA LEU A 349 -3.25 21.40 -8.88
C LEU A 349 -3.35 22.24 -7.60
N GLN A 350 -4.55 22.36 -7.03
CA GLN A 350 -4.74 23.04 -5.73
C GLN A 350 -4.12 22.22 -4.60
N ARG A 351 -4.31 20.90 -4.59
CA ARG A 351 -3.69 20.00 -3.60
C ARG A 351 -2.17 20.14 -3.59
N ASN A 352 -1.54 20.30 -4.74
CA ASN A 352 -0.08 20.45 -4.84
C ASN A 352 0.45 21.77 -4.31
N LYS A 353 -0.41 22.71 -3.92
CA LYS A 353 -0.03 23.96 -3.24
C LYS A 353 -0.09 23.84 -1.72
N LEU A 354 -0.59 22.73 -1.19
CA LEU A 354 -0.65 22.51 0.25
C LEU A 354 0.75 22.34 0.85
N ILE A 355 0.86 22.73 2.10
CA ILE A 355 2.03 22.51 2.94
C ILE A 355 1.67 21.39 3.91
N SER A 356 2.49 20.34 3.95
CA SER A 356 2.34 19.19 4.84
C SER A 356 3.49 19.22 5.83
N ASP A 357 3.37 20.07 6.86
CA ASP A 357 4.44 20.31 7.81
C ASP A 357 4.55 19.20 8.85
N THR A 358 5.77 18.87 9.27
CA THR A 358 6.01 17.92 10.37
C THR A 358 6.08 18.64 11.71
N TYR A 359 5.27 18.18 12.67
CA TYR A 359 5.08 18.79 13.98
C TYR A 359 5.37 17.79 15.11
N ARG A 360 5.91 18.31 16.20
CA ARG A 360 5.93 17.66 17.51
C ARG A 360 4.80 18.20 18.37
N TRP A 361 3.97 17.30 18.87
CA TRP A 361 2.91 17.57 19.82
C TRP A 361 3.29 17.02 21.19
N ILE A 362 2.85 17.72 22.24
CA ILE A 362 2.98 17.26 23.62
C ILE A 362 1.59 17.30 24.24
N PHE A 363 1.05 16.14 24.57
CA PHE A 363 -0.28 15.99 25.15
C PHE A 363 -0.18 15.62 26.62
N ASP A 364 -1.09 16.17 27.42
CA ASP A 364 -1.32 15.72 28.78
C ASP A 364 -2.50 14.73 28.79
N PRO A 365 -2.28 13.44 29.10
CA PRO A 365 -3.36 12.45 29.14
C PRO A 365 -4.42 12.74 30.21
N ASN A 366 -4.15 13.63 31.18
CA ASN A 366 -5.10 14.02 32.22
C ASN A 366 -5.90 15.29 31.87
N SER A 367 -5.77 15.78 30.63
CA SER A 367 -6.56 16.92 30.16
C SER A 367 -8.06 16.60 30.17
N LEU A 368 -8.88 17.64 30.26
CA LEU A 368 -10.33 17.49 30.05
C LEU A 368 -10.63 17.30 28.56
N THR A 369 -11.58 16.43 28.23
CA THR A 369 -12.14 16.33 26.88
C THR A 369 -12.63 17.70 26.40
N GLY A 370 -12.28 18.06 25.17
CA GLY A 370 -12.52 19.35 24.55
C GLY A 370 -11.39 20.37 24.73
N THR A 371 -10.34 20.05 25.50
CA THR A 371 -9.17 20.92 25.68
C THR A 371 -8.52 21.20 24.34
N ARG A 372 -8.27 22.50 24.06
CA ARG A 372 -7.62 22.93 22.84
C ARG A 372 -6.10 22.88 22.99
N VAL A 373 -5.44 22.28 22.01
CA VAL A 373 -3.99 22.08 21.96
C VAL A 373 -3.42 22.68 20.68
N THR A 374 -2.14 23.00 20.73
CA THR A 374 -1.36 23.50 19.58
C THR A 374 -0.05 22.71 19.50
N PRO A 375 0.57 22.61 18.31
CA PRO A 375 1.86 21.97 18.18
C PRO A 375 2.88 22.58 19.12
N HIS A 376 3.67 21.74 19.81
CA HIS A 376 4.74 22.21 20.67
C HIS A 376 5.93 22.73 19.86
N LYS A 377 6.24 22.08 18.72
CA LYS A 377 7.34 22.48 17.84
C LYS A 377 6.98 22.16 16.38
N LEU A 378 7.27 23.11 15.48
CA LEU A 378 7.25 22.92 14.04
C LEU A 378 8.68 22.60 13.57
N PHE A 379 8.86 21.53 12.80
CA PHE A 379 10.16 21.25 12.17
C PHE A 379 10.35 22.03 10.86
N GLY A 380 9.26 22.27 10.10
CA GLY A 380 9.30 22.99 8.82
C GLY A 380 9.82 22.11 7.68
N LEU A 381 9.08 21.03 7.38
CA LEU A 381 9.34 20.06 6.32
C LEU A 381 8.03 19.82 5.59
N ASN A 382 7.97 20.10 4.29
CA ASN A 382 6.82 19.73 3.49
C ASN A 382 7.03 18.28 3.01
N GLY A 383 6.43 17.31 3.69
CA GLY A 383 6.72 15.90 3.45
C GLY A 383 5.63 14.96 3.91
N GLU A 384 5.89 13.66 3.82
CA GLU A 384 5.01 12.58 4.27
C GLU A 384 5.81 11.25 4.34
N PHE A 385 5.17 10.16 4.76
CA PHE A 385 5.76 8.82 4.88
C PHE A 385 6.97 8.82 5.81
N SER A 386 6.79 9.42 6.99
CA SER A 386 7.80 9.46 8.03
C SER A 386 8.04 8.07 8.61
N ARG A 387 9.31 7.73 8.86
CA ARG A 387 9.74 6.49 9.48
C ARG A 387 10.81 6.77 10.54
N ILE A 388 10.85 5.94 11.55
CA ILE A 388 11.92 5.90 12.55
C ILE A 388 12.61 4.55 12.52
N ASP A 389 13.59 4.38 13.39
CA ASP A 389 14.09 3.07 13.77
C ASP A 389 13.06 2.42 14.69
N ASP A 390 12.28 1.46 14.18
CA ASP A 390 11.14 0.87 14.91
C ASP A 390 11.53 0.21 16.25
N ARG A 391 12.83 -0.07 16.49
CA ARG A 391 13.35 -0.53 17.79
C ARG A 391 13.21 0.51 18.90
N TYR A 392 13.02 1.78 18.51
CA TYR A 392 12.85 2.95 19.35
C TYR A 392 11.41 3.44 19.44
N LEU A 393 10.45 2.76 18.81
CA LEU A 393 9.03 3.07 19.02
C LEU A 393 8.69 2.95 20.52
N THR A 394 7.87 3.89 21.03
CA THR A 394 7.55 4.11 22.45
C THR A 394 8.65 4.70 23.32
N LYS A 395 9.84 4.99 22.76
CA LYS A 395 11.02 5.51 23.48
C LYS A 395 11.44 6.87 22.92
N PRO A 396 12.15 7.70 23.71
CA PRO A 396 12.82 8.87 23.16
C PRO A 396 13.73 8.44 22.00
N TYR A 397 13.60 9.14 20.87
CA TYR A 397 14.32 8.85 19.64
C TYR A 397 14.86 10.16 19.05
N THR A 398 15.93 10.04 18.27
CA THR A 398 16.66 11.15 17.67
C THR A 398 16.36 11.27 16.18
N HIS A 399 16.31 10.15 15.48
CA HIS A 399 16.37 10.07 14.03
C HIS A 399 15.01 9.74 13.41
N PHE A 400 14.64 10.48 12.38
CA PHE A 400 13.56 10.09 11.48
C PHE A 400 13.95 10.32 10.01
N TRP A 401 13.29 9.58 9.14
CA TRP A 401 13.42 9.68 7.68
C TRP A 401 12.08 9.95 7.05
N GLN A 402 12.06 10.71 5.95
CA GLN A 402 10.80 11.15 5.37
C GLN A 402 10.96 11.48 3.88
N CYS A 403 9.93 11.19 3.10
CA CYS A 403 9.77 11.72 1.74
C CYS A 403 9.41 13.20 1.80
N GLN A 404 10.10 14.02 1.03
CA GLN A 404 9.95 15.48 1.01
C GLN A 404 9.49 15.98 -0.35
N ILE A 405 8.72 17.06 -0.31
CA ILE A 405 8.34 17.90 -1.43
C ILE A 405 9.17 19.18 -1.32
N ASP A 406 10.22 19.28 -2.14
CA ASP A 406 10.97 20.52 -2.28
C ASP A 406 10.57 21.25 -3.58
N PRO A 407 9.69 22.27 -3.51
CA PRO A 407 9.22 22.99 -4.69
C PRO A 407 10.30 23.88 -5.31
N SER A 408 11.45 24.08 -4.65
CA SER A 408 12.57 24.84 -5.22
C SER A 408 13.37 24.04 -6.25
N LYS A 409 13.22 22.71 -6.25
CA LYS A 409 13.89 21.82 -7.21
C LYS A 409 13.11 21.78 -8.54
N PRO A 410 13.81 21.77 -9.68
CA PRO A 410 13.15 21.71 -10.97
C PRO A 410 12.44 20.36 -11.14
N TYR A 411 11.31 20.38 -11.85
CA TYR A 411 10.57 19.19 -12.26
C TYR A 411 10.19 19.32 -13.74
N ASP A 412 10.49 18.28 -14.54
CA ASP A 412 10.24 18.26 -15.98
C ASP A 412 8.80 17.79 -16.26
N PHE A 413 7.85 18.72 -16.12
CA PHE A 413 6.43 18.48 -16.41
C PHE A 413 6.18 18.01 -17.85
N ALA A 414 7.00 18.45 -18.82
CA ALA A 414 6.79 18.12 -20.22
C ALA A 414 7.04 16.63 -20.49
N LYS A 415 8.04 16.04 -19.81
CA LYS A 415 8.33 14.60 -19.91
C LYS A 415 7.47 13.75 -18.98
N CYS A 416 7.23 14.21 -17.76
CA CYS A 416 6.68 13.37 -16.70
C CYS A 416 5.17 13.50 -16.52
N GLY A 417 4.57 14.60 -17.00
CA GLY A 417 3.21 14.97 -16.63
C GLY A 417 3.08 15.28 -15.13
N PRO A 418 1.85 15.31 -14.57
CA PRO A 418 1.64 15.50 -13.15
C PRO A 418 2.28 14.37 -12.32
N PRO A 419 3.00 14.67 -11.21
CA PRO A 419 3.63 13.65 -10.40
C PRO A 419 2.58 12.78 -9.71
N ALA A 420 2.64 11.47 -9.93
CA ALA A 420 1.73 10.51 -9.31
C ALA A 420 1.91 10.49 -7.78
N GLY A 421 0.82 10.68 -7.02
CA GLY A 421 0.83 10.63 -5.55
C GLY A 421 1.36 11.89 -4.84
N GLY A 422 2.02 12.78 -5.58
CA GLY A 422 2.66 13.98 -5.05
C GLY A 422 4.12 14.10 -5.51
N LEU A 423 4.67 15.31 -5.47
CA LEU A 423 6.05 15.59 -5.88
C LEU A 423 7.05 15.26 -4.76
N PHE A 424 7.07 14.00 -4.31
CA PHE A 424 8.06 13.52 -3.34
C PHE A 424 9.44 13.39 -3.99
N ASN A 425 10.06 14.51 -4.37
CA ASN A 425 11.27 14.57 -5.18
C ASN A 425 12.57 14.48 -4.36
N VAL A 426 12.47 14.55 -3.04
CA VAL A 426 13.59 14.52 -2.10
C VAL A 426 13.35 13.43 -1.04
N ILE A 427 14.39 12.74 -0.64
CA ILE A 427 14.40 11.86 0.54
C ILE A 427 15.35 12.47 1.57
N GLY A 428 15.02 12.38 2.87
CA GLY A 428 15.82 13.00 3.91
C GLY A 428 15.93 12.22 5.20
N HIS A 429 17.05 12.44 5.90
CA HIS A 429 17.29 12.11 7.30
C HIS A 429 17.25 13.39 8.13
N PHE A 430 16.62 13.31 9.30
CA PHE A 430 16.34 14.45 10.15
C PHE A 430 16.57 14.12 11.63
N GLU A 431 16.91 15.15 12.41
CA GLU A 431 17.12 15.04 13.85
C GLU A 431 16.36 16.14 14.59
N TRP A 432 15.46 15.76 15.50
CA TRP A 432 14.60 16.71 16.23
C TRP A 432 15.37 17.71 17.09
N GLU A 433 16.38 17.22 17.83
CA GLU A 433 17.07 18.03 18.84
C GLU A 433 18.11 18.97 18.22
N THR A 434 18.85 18.49 17.22
CA THR A 434 19.89 19.30 16.54
C THR A 434 19.32 20.15 15.41
N GLY A 435 18.14 19.79 14.88
CA GLY A 435 17.55 20.39 13.68
C GLY A 435 18.28 20.00 12.39
N ARG A 436 19.15 18.98 12.43
CA ARG A 436 19.89 18.51 11.25
C ARG A 436 18.92 18.09 10.15
N LYS A 437 19.24 18.49 8.91
CA LYS A 437 18.57 18.07 7.68
C LYS A 437 19.63 17.53 6.72
N ASP A 438 19.56 16.25 6.40
CA ASP A 438 20.49 15.57 5.50
C ASP A 438 19.69 14.96 4.35
N THR A 439 19.67 15.62 3.19
CA THR A 439 18.69 15.35 2.13
C THR A 439 19.34 15.05 0.79
N TRP A 440 18.66 14.26 -0.02
CA TRP A 440 19.09 13.91 -1.37
C TRP A 440 17.95 14.11 -2.38
N TRP A 441 18.24 14.85 -3.46
CA TRP A 441 17.29 15.12 -4.52
C TRP A 441 17.47 14.13 -5.67
N ALA A 442 16.36 13.50 -6.10
CA ALA A 442 16.40 12.44 -7.10
C ALA A 442 16.57 12.91 -8.56
N GLY A 443 16.62 14.22 -8.79
CA GLY A 443 16.60 14.80 -10.12
C GLY A 443 15.20 15.20 -10.60
N PRO A 444 15.09 15.77 -11.81
CA PRO A 444 13.88 16.47 -12.25
C PRO A 444 12.77 15.57 -12.79
N THR A 445 13.02 14.26 -12.91
CA THR A 445 12.09 13.30 -13.52
C THR A 445 11.66 12.18 -12.57
N CYS A 446 12.00 12.30 -11.28
CA CYS A 446 11.85 11.22 -10.33
C CYS A 446 11.07 11.63 -9.08
N THR A 447 10.38 10.65 -8.48
CA THR A 447 9.75 10.77 -7.16
C THR A 447 10.01 9.52 -6.33
N PHE A 448 9.95 9.66 -5.01
CA PHE A 448 10.10 8.57 -4.05
C PHE A 448 8.74 7.98 -3.64
N GLN A 449 8.76 6.71 -3.25
CA GLN A 449 7.74 6.12 -2.39
C GLN A 449 8.28 6.00 -0.96
N GLU A 450 7.44 5.50 -0.04
CA GLU A 450 7.79 5.33 1.37
C GLU A 450 9.17 4.66 1.57
N PRO A 451 10.07 5.25 2.37
CA PRO A 451 11.32 4.62 2.74
C PRO A 451 11.11 3.58 3.85
N VAL A 452 12.08 2.69 4.05
CA VAL A 452 12.11 1.73 5.16
C VAL A 452 13.52 1.74 5.77
N PHE A 453 13.59 1.91 7.08
CA PHE A 453 14.85 1.75 7.82
C PHE A 453 15.15 0.26 8.03
N VAL A 454 16.41 -0.13 7.80
CA VAL A 454 16.92 -1.49 8.04
C VAL A 454 18.15 -1.38 8.92
N PRO A 455 18.12 -1.93 10.16
CA PRO A 455 19.27 -1.84 11.04
C PRO A 455 20.46 -2.63 10.49
N LYS A 456 21.66 -2.10 10.69
CA LYS A 456 22.88 -2.84 10.38
C LYS A 456 22.94 -4.09 11.26
N LYS A 457 23.38 -5.23 10.70
CA LYS A 457 23.41 -6.51 11.43
C LYS A 457 24.17 -6.38 12.75
N GLY A 458 23.48 -6.68 13.85
CA GLY A 458 24.04 -6.65 15.20
C GLY A 458 24.22 -5.25 15.80
N SER A 459 23.90 -4.17 15.08
CA SER A 459 23.95 -2.83 15.65
C SER A 459 22.91 -2.67 16.74
N ARG A 460 23.28 -1.97 17.81
CA ARG A 460 22.39 -1.51 18.89
C ARG A 460 22.24 0.00 18.93
N ARG A 461 22.86 0.70 17.98
CA ARG A 461 22.82 2.15 17.89
C ARG A 461 21.62 2.55 17.05
N GLU A 462 20.85 3.51 17.55
CA GLU A 462 19.75 4.13 16.82
C GLU A 462 20.22 4.60 15.44
N GLY A 463 19.46 4.26 14.40
CA GLY A 463 19.68 4.76 13.04
C GLY A 463 20.95 4.28 12.34
N GLU A 464 21.80 3.48 12.99
CA GLU A 464 22.94 2.84 12.32
C GLU A 464 22.43 1.67 11.45
N GLY A 465 22.38 1.92 10.15
CA GLY A 465 21.80 1.00 9.19
C GLY A 465 21.64 1.62 7.82
N TYR A 466 20.63 1.13 7.12
CA TYR A 466 20.33 1.49 5.74
C TYR A 466 18.94 2.08 5.65
N LEU A 467 18.77 3.03 4.74
CA LEU A 467 17.45 3.47 4.30
C LEU A 467 17.21 2.89 2.91
N ILE A 468 16.14 2.12 2.75
CA ILE A 468 15.76 1.54 1.46
C ILE A 468 14.50 2.25 0.97
N ALA A 469 14.50 2.78 -0.25
CA ALA A 469 13.35 3.48 -0.82
C ALA A 469 13.18 3.15 -2.30
N LEU A 470 11.92 3.02 -2.75
CA LEU A 470 11.61 2.89 -4.16
C LEU A 470 11.67 4.27 -4.84
N LEU A 471 12.38 4.35 -5.95
CA LEU A 471 12.41 5.53 -6.82
C LEU A 471 11.57 5.27 -8.07
N ASN A 472 10.64 6.18 -8.38
CA ASN A 472 9.88 6.20 -9.62
C ASN A 472 10.60 7.06 -10.64
N HIS A 473 10.98 6.49 -11.78
CA HIS A 473 11.42 7.25 -12.95
C HIS A 473 10.20 7.52 -13.82
N LEU A 474 9.70 8.76 -13.82
CA LEU A 474 8.42 9.11 -14.44
C LEU A 474 8.52 9.31 -15.97
N ASP A 475 9.71 9.64 -16.47
CA ASP A 475 9.99 9.88 -17.89
C ASP A 475 10.16 8.59 -18.70
N VAL A 476 10.79 7.58 -18.10
CA VAL A 476 11.03 6.26 -18.72
C VAL A 476 10.11 5.16 -18.17
N LEU A 477 9.22 5.50 -17.23
CA LEU A 477 8.20 4.61 -16.65
C LEU A 477 8.80 3.30 -16.10
N ARG A 478 9.76 3.41 -15.18
CA ARG A 478 10.36 2.28 -14.45
C ARG A 478 10.56 2.61 -12.98
N ASN A 479 10.98 1.62 -12.21
CA ASN A 479 11.34 1.78 -10.81
C ASN A 479 12.75 1.29 -10.54
N ASP A 480 13.42 1.93 -9.59
CA ASP A 480 14.62 1.40 -8.95
C ASP A 480 14.38 1.28 -7.44
N ILE A 481 15.15 0.46 -6.74
CA ILE A 481 15.28 0.50 -5.29
C ILE A 481 16.62 1.12 -4.96
N LEU A 482 16.60 2.18 -4.18
CA LEU A 482 17.81 2.85 -3.70
C LEU A 482 18.09 2.44 -2.26
N ILE A 483 19.36 2.15 -1.98
CA ILE A 483 19.87 1.83 -0.65
C ILE A 483 20.81 2.96 -0.25
N PHE A 484 20.55 3.62 0.87
CA PHE A 484 21.37 4.70 1.42
C PHE A 484 22.01 4.27 2.75
N ASP A 485 23.14 4.87 3.11
CA ASP A 485 23.55 4.94 4.51
C ASP A 485 22.54 5.84 5.25
N ALA A 486 21.83 5.28 6.23
CA ALA A 486 20.72 5.95 6.87
C ALA A 486 21.13 7.26 7.59
N LEU A 487 22.39 7.40 8.00
CA LEU A 487 22.88 8.60 8.67
C LEU A 487 23.58 9.59 7.73
N HIS A 488 23.70 9.27 6.44
CA HIS A 488 24.43 10.06 5.44
C HIS A 488 23.71 10.08 4.08
N VAL A 489 22.40 10.34 4.08
CA VAL A 489 21.54 10.32 2.89
C VAL A 489 22.03 11.28 1.80
N ALA A 490 22.56 12.46 2.16
CA ALA A 490 23.01 13.44 1.16
C ALA A 490 24.20 12.97 0.31
N LYS A 491 24.95 11.94 0.74
CA LYS A 491 26.02 11.33 -0.08
C LYS A 491 25.46 10.58 -1.29
N GLY A 492 24.16 10.32 -1.33
CA GLY A 492 23.50 9.50 -2.34
C GLY A 492 23.49 8.02 -2.00
N PRO A 493 22.85 7.20 -2.85
CA PRO A 493 22.71 5.77 -2.60
C PRO A 493 24.07 5.05 -2.69
N VAL A 494 24.29 4.08 -1.81
CA VAL A 494 25.43 3.16 -1.87
C VAL A 494 25.23 2.07 -2.92
N ALA A 495 23.97 1.75 -3.22
CA ALA A 495 23.58 0.84 -4.29
C ALA A 495 22.19 1.19 -4.83
N ALA A 496 21.95 0.83 -6.08
CA ALA A 496 20.65 0.87 -6.74
C ALA A 496 20.35 -0.50 -7.36
N VAL A 497 19.13 -0.99 -7.16
CA VAL A 497 18.59 -2.20 -7.79
C VAL A 497 17.64 -1.78 -8.89
N HIS A 498 17.85 -2.27 -10.11
CA HIS A 498 17.10 -1.85 -11.29
C HIS A 498 15.96 -2.82 -11.59
N LEU A 499 14.70 -2.33 -11.57
CA LEU A 499 13.58 -3.16 -11.97
C LEU A 499 13.39 -3.05 -13.49
N PRO A 500 13.29 -4.18 -14.20
CA PRO A 500 12.96 -4.19 -15.64
C PRO A 500 11.46 -3.98 -15.89
N VAL A 501 10.68 -3.68 -14.85
CA VAL A 501 9.23 -3.50 -14.89
C VAL A 501 8.83 -2.23 -14.14
N LYS A 502 7.66 -1.70 -14.51
CA LYS A 502 7.05 -0.55 -13.84
C LYS A 502 6.12 -1.02 -12.73
N LEU A 503 6.41 -0.65 -11.50
CA LEU A 503 5.46 -0.74 -10.39
C LEU A 503 4.52 0.47 -10.42
N ARG A 504 3.44 0.41 -9.64
CA ARG A 504 2.55 1.55 -9.46
C ARG A 504 2.98 2.36 -8.25
N LEU A 505 2.33 3.51 -8.08
CA LEU A 505 2.34 4.19 -6.79
C LEU A 505 1.88 3.20 -5.72
N GLY A 506 2.72 3.08 -4.71
CA GLY A 506 2.52 2.27 -3.54
C GLY A 506 1.98 3.04 -2.35
N LEU A 507 1.58 2.29 -1.33
CA LEU A 507 1.33 2.78 0.01
C LEU A 507 2.48 2.31 0.90
N HIS A 508 2.21 1.46 1.88
CA HIS A 508 3.21 1.13 2.89
C HIS A 508 4.02 -0.15 2.61
N GLY A 509 5.16 -0.27 3.26
CA GLY A 509 6.03 -1.44 3.22
C GLY A 509 6.91 -1.60 4.46
N ASN A 510 7.41 -2.83 4.67
CA ASN A 510 8.19 -3.22 5.83
C ASN A 510 9.29 -4.20 5.44
N PHE A 511 10.43 -4.12 6.12
CA PHE A 511 11.53 -5.07 5.97
C PHE A 511 11.45 -6.11 7.08
N VAL A 512 11.64 -7.38 6.71
CA VAL A 512 11.66 -8.51 7.65
C VAL A 512 12.98 -9.22 7.49
N GLU A 513 13.71 -9.41 8.59
CA GLU A 513 14.97 -10.14 8.56
C GLU A 513 14.75 -11.61 8.22
N GLN A 514 15.68 -12.21 7.48
CA GLN A 514 15.52 -13.61 7.05
C GLN A 514 15.41 -14.59 8.23
N ARG A 515 16.20 -14.35 9.28
CA ARG A 515 16.17 -15.19 10.48
C ARG A 515 14.78 -15.27 11.09
N GLU A 516 14.01 -14.18 11.05
CA GLU A 516 12.66 -14.14 11.61
C GLU A 516 11.70 -14.98 10.75
N ILE A 517 11.82 -14.90 9.43
CA ILE A 517 11.05 -15.73 8.50
C ILE A 517 11.33 -17.22 8.74
N GLU A 518 12.61 -17.60 8.89
CA GLU A 518 13.04 -18.99 9.12
C GLU A 518 12.61 -19.52 10.49
N GLU A 519 12.82 -18.75 11.56
CA GLU A 519 12.39 -19.11 12.92
C GLU A 519 10.87 -19.36 12.97
N TRP A 520 10.09 -18.49 12.32
CA TRP A 520 8.64 -18.67 12.28
C TRP A 520 8.18 -19.78 11.34
N ALA A 521 8.90 -20.05 10.25
CA ALA A 521 8.61 -21.20 9.39
C ALA A 521 8.70 -22.51 10.20
N GLU A 522 9.71 -22.65 11.06
CA GLU A 522 9.85 -23.81 11.95
C GLU A 522 8.72 -23.92 12.99
N ARG A 523 8.22 -22.79 13.51
CA ARG A 523 7.10 -22.76 14.46
C ARG A 523 5.76 -23.04 13.79
N ARG A 524 5.59 -22.64 12.51
CA ARG A 524 4.36 -22.76 11.72
C ARG A 524 4.29 -24.04 10.88
N LYS A 525 5.34 -24.86 10.78
CA LYS A 525 5.28 -26.14 10.05
C LYS A 525 4.30 -27.12 10.69
N GLU A 526 3.89 -28.14 9.94
CA GLU A 526 3.06 -29.22 10.48
C GLU A 526 3.73 -29.88 11.70
N GLY A 527 3.02 -29.95 12.83
CA GLY A 527 3.57 -30.42 14.11
C GLY A 527 4.52 -29.45 14.83
N GLY A 528 4.75 -28.24 14.29
CA GLY A 528 5.46 -27.16 14.96
C GLY A 528 4.66 -26.57 16.14
N GLU A 529 5.31 -25.77 16.97
CA GLU A 529 4.75 -25.19 18.20
C GLU A 529 3.40 -24.48 17.99
N VAL A 530 3.28 -23.71 16.90
CA VAL A 530 2.09 -22.92 16.57
C VAL A 530 1.24 -23.60 15.49
N GLY A 531 1.89 -24.40 14.64
CA GLY A 531 1.25 -25.07 13.50
C GLY A 531 0.85 -24.12 12.37
N PRO A 532 0.42 -24.66 11.21
CA PRO A 532 0.17 -23.84 10.02
C PRO A 532 -0.92 -22.80 10.25
N ALA A 533 -0.72 -21.61 9.70
CA ALA A 533 -1.77 -20.59 9.68
C ALA A 533 -2.95 -21.08 8.85
N LYS A 534 -4.17 -20.83 9.34
CA LYS A 534 -5.41 -21.27 8.71
C LYS A 534 -6.27 -20.07 8.37
N ALA A 535 -6.82 -20.07 7.16
CA ALA A 535 -7.82 -19.08 6.77
C ALA A 535 -9.09 -19.25 7.60
N THR A 536 -9.69 -18.13 8.01
CA THR A 536 -10.98 -18.10 8.67
C THR A 536 -12.08 -18.57 7.72
N ARG A 537 -12.81 -19.62 8.10
CA ARG A 537 -13.94 -20.18 7.33
C ARG A 537 -15.31 -19.76 7.85
N GLU A 538 -15.36 -19.02 8.94
CA GLU A 538 -16.60 -18.61 9.59
C GLU A 538 -17.04 -17.22 9.13
N LEU A 539 -18.35 -16.98 9.02
CA LEU A 539 -18.86 -15.63 8.76
C LEU A 539 -18.49 -14.68 9.91
N LEU A 540 -18.22 -13.40 9.61
CA LEU A 540 -18.06 -12.39 10.67
C LEU A 540 -19.39 -12.20 11.42
N ALA A 541 -19.31 -11.60 12.61
CA ALA A 541 -20.50 -11.37 13.45
C ALA A 541 -21.61 -10.61 12.71
N TRP A 542 -21.27 -9.60 11.90
CA TRP A 542 -22.26 -8.86 11.11
C TRP A 542 -22.86 -9.68 9.95
N GLN A 543 -22.05 -10.50 9.27
CA GLN A 543 -22.53 -11.40 8.22
C GLN A 543 -23.51 -12.43 8.79
N ARG A 544 -23.24 -12.99 9.98
CA ARG A 544 -24.17 -13.89 10.68
C ARG A 544 -25.51 -13.21 10.97
N ARG A 545 -25.48 -11.96 11.48
CA ARG A 545 -26.71 -11.18 11.69
C ARG A 545 -27.51 -10.96 10.41
N MET A 546 -26.85 -10.73 9.27
CA MET A 546 -27.54 -10.63 7.98
C MET A 546 -28.20 -11.94 7.56
N VAL A 547 -27.55 -13.08 7.80
CA VAL A 547 -28.15 -14.41 7.57
C VAL A 547 -29.37 -14.62 8.45
N GLU A 548 -29.28 -14.28 9.74
CA GLU A 548 -30.40 -14.37 10.70
C GLU A 548 -31.60 -13.50 10.29
N ARG A 549 -31.34 -12.36 9.64
CA ARG A 549 -32.38 -11.47 9.09
C ARG A 549 -32.92 -11.87 7.72
N GLY A 550 -32.35 -12.92 7.10
CA GLY A 550 -32.70 -13.33 5.73
C GLY A 550 -32.19 -12.38 4.64
N GLU A 551 -31.28 -11.47 4.97
CA GLU A 551 -30.68 -10.50 4.03
C GLU A 551 -29.53 -11.10 3.21
N LEU A 552 -28.95 -12.19 3.73
CA LEU A 552 -27.93 -13.01 3.08
C LEU A 552 -28.38 -14.47 3.12
N SER A 553 -28.26 -15.19 2.02
CA SER A 553 -28.39 -16.66 2.08
C SER A 553 -27.27 -17.23 2.97
N PRO A 554 -27.41 -18.42 3.57
CA PRO A 554 -26.29 -19.10 4.21
C PRO A 554 -25.28 -19.51 3.12
N ILE A 555 -24.46 -18.57 2.67
CA ILE A 555 -23.44 -18.82 1.65
C ILE A 555 -22.32 -19.59 2.36
N SER A 556 -21.98 -20.77 1.83
CA SER A 556 -20.69 -21.38 2.10
C SER A 556 -19.62 -20.44 1.55
N LEU A 557 -18.81 -19.84 2.44
CA LEU A 557 -17.62 -19.10 2.03
C LEU A 557 -16.87 -19.94 0.97
N PRO A 558 -16.45 -19.36 -0.16
CA PRO A 558 -15.89 -20.12 -1.28
C PRO A 558 -14.78 -21.04 -0.78
N ASP A 559 -14.92 -22.33 -1.06
CA ASP A 559 -14.04 -23.39 -0.57
C ASP A 559 -12.58 -23.07 -0.90
N VAL A 560 -11.77 -22.82 0.14
CA VAL A 560 -10.39 -22.30 0.07
C VAL A 560 -9.40 -23.39 -0.41
N THR A 561 -9.87 -24.57 -0.83
CA THR A 561 -9.02 -25.75 -1.00
C THR A 561 -8.47 -26.01 -2.40
N HIS A 562 -8.81 -25.24 -3.43
CA HIS A 562 -8.36 -25.50 -4.81
C HIS A 562 -7.40 -24.43 -5.35
N GLY A 563 -6.24 -24.31 -4.70
CA GLY A 563 -5.06 -23.59 -5.19
C GLY A 563 -4.02 -24.48 -5.89
N ARG A 564 -4.28 -25.78 -6.11
CA ARG A 564 -3.36 -26.66 -6.87
C ARG A 564 -3.85 -26.86 -8.30
N HIS A 565 -3.02 -26.41 -9.25
CA HIS A 565 -3.09 -26.63 -10.69
C HIS A 565 -4.27 -26.00 -11.45
N LEU A 566 -4.14 -24.72 -11.78
CA LEU A 566 -4.49 -24.27 -13.14
C LEU A 566 -3.23 -24.35 -14.01
N GLY A 567 -2.77 -25.58 -14.23
CA GLY A 567 -1.85 -25.87 -15.32
C GLY A 567 -2.59 -25.66 -16.63
N LEU A 568 -1.92 -25.01 -17.59
CA LEU A 568 -2.26 -24.97 -19.00
C LEU A 568 -2.85 -26.31 -19.43
N ARG A 569 -4.17 -26.37 -19.66
CA ARG A 569 -4.77 -27.49 -20.38
C ARG A 569 -4.45 -27.31 -21.85
N ASP A 570 -3.77 -28.30 -22.38
CA ASP A 570 -3.44 -28.48 -23.80
C ASP A 570 -4.61 -28.08 -24.70
N SER A 571 -4.33 -27.12 -25.58
CA SER A 571 -5.10 -26.82 -26.77
C SER A 571 -4.88 -27.89 -27.83
N GLN A 572 -5.34 -29.12 -27.57
CA GLN A 572 -5.55 -30.13 -28.61
C GLN A 572 -6.80 -30.95 -28.30
N ASN A 573 -7.91 -30.55 -28.92
CA ASN A 573 -8.96 -31.42 -29.49
C ASN A 573 -10.29 -30.66 -29.57
N MET A 574 -10.48 -29.93 -30.66
CA MET A 574 -11.81 -29.66 -31.23
C MET A 574 -11.75 -30.04 -32.70
N ALA A 575 -11.85 -31.34 -32.97
CA ALA A 575 -12.24 -31.87 -34.26
C ALA A 575 -12.86 -33.26 -34.04
N GLY A 576 -14.10 -33.46 -34.51
CA GLY A 576 -14.64 -34.80 -34.75
C GLY A 576 -16.00 -35.09 -34.15
N ASN A 577 -17.06 -34.54 -34.75
CA ASN A 577 -18.37 -35.17 -34.71
C ASN A 577 -18.38 -36.38 -35.67
N THR A 578 -18.54 -37.57 -35.09
CA THR A 578 -19.31 -38.73 -35.57
C THR A 578 -19.33 -39.08 -37.07
N CYS A 579 -18.68 -40.22 -37.40
CA CYS A 579 -19.34 -41.35 -38.08
C CYS A 579 -18.52 -42.63 -37.89
N ARG A 580 -19.14 -43.66 -37.31
CA ARG A 580 -18.59 -45.02 -37.18
C ARG A 580 -18.93 -45.81 -38.45
N VAL A 581 -17.92 -46.37 -39.11
CA VAL A 581 -18.05 -47.58 -39.94
C VAL A 581 -16.85 -48.50 -39.65
N SER A 582 -17.16 -49.79 -39.61
CA SER A 582 -16.42 -51.02 -39.30
C SER A 582 -14.90 -51.13 -39.50
N SER A 583 -14.28 -51.86 -38.56
CA SER A 583 -12.98 -52.56 -38.57
C SER A 583 -12.82 -53.63 -39.68
N PRO A 584 -11.70 -54.41 -39.82
CA PRO A 584 -10.47 -54.51 -39.00
C PRO A 584 -9.12 -54.68 -39.79
N VAL A 585 -8.04 -54.98 -39.04
CA VAL A 585 -6.77 -55.66 -39.45
C VAL A 585 -5.68 -54.68 -39.96
N GLN A 586 -4.40 -54.64 -39.53
CA GLN A 586 -3.46 -55.67 -39.07
C GLN A 586 -2.30 -55.03 -38.25
N LYS A 587 -1.74 -55.79 -37.29
CA LYS A 587 -0.46 -55.53 -36.62
C LYS A 587 0.73 -55.78 -37.54
N VAL A 588 1.79 -54.95 -37.49
CA VAL A 588 3.18 -55.41 -37.63
C VAL A 588 4.12 -54.58 -36.74
N ASN A 589 4.94 -55.29 -35.96
CA ASN A 589 6.07 -54.83 -35.15
C ASN A 589 7.34 -54.63 -35.99
N ALA A 590 8.20 -53.67 -35.61
CA ALA A 590 9.67 -53.82 -35.53
C ALA A 590 10.26 -52.53 -34.90
N ASN A 591 10.72 -52.52 -33.66
CA ASN A 591 12.03 -52.93 -33.13
C ASN A 591 13.28 -52.27 -33.75
N ARG A 592 13.99 -51.55 -32.86
CA ARG A 592 15.44 -51.62 -32.54
C ARG A 592 16.42 -50.54 -33.01
N HIS A 593 17.15 -50.07 -31.98
CA HIS A 593 18.56 -49.61 -31.91
C HIS A 593 18.93 -48.34 -32.70
N GLY A 594 19.80 -47.46 -32.24
CA GLY A 594 20.68 -47.44 -31.07
C GLY A 594 21.79 -46.40 -31.30
N SER A 595 22.03 -45.58 -30.28
CA SER A 595 23.32 -45.04 -29.83
C SER A 595 24.23 -44.18 -30.73
N LEU A 596 24.63 -43.05 -30.12
CA LEU A 596 25.98 -42.45 -30.03
C LEU A 596 26.61 -41.82 -31.29
N PHE A 597 26.96 -40.52 -31.25
CA PHE A 597 28.34 -40.02 -31.01
C PHE A 597 28.48 -38.50 -31.27
N HIS A 598 29.14 -37.84 -30.30
CA HIS A 598 30.16 -36.78 -30.39
C HIS A 598 29.89 -35.34 -30.85
N ALA A 599 30.53 -34.47 -30.05
CA ALA A 599 30.75 -33.04 -30.18
C ALA A 599 31.72 -32.68 -31.32
N CYS A 600 31.59 -31.45 -31.83
CA CYS A 600 32.75 -30.65 -32.24
C CYS A 600 32.45 -29.15 -32.16
N SER A 601 33.35 -28.46 -31.47
CA SER A 601 33.56 -27.01 -31.41
C SER A 601 33.95 -26.41 -32.77
N ARG A 602 33.65 -25.12 -33.00
CA ARG A 602 34.65 -24.11 -33.45
C ARG A 602 34.08 -22.68 -33.52
N ASN A 603 34.96 -21.77 -33.11
CA ASN A 603 34.91 -20.31 -33.14
C ASN A 603 34.66 -19.71 -34.52
N LEU A 604 34.07 -18.51 -34.55
CA LEU A 604 34.42 -17.47 -35.52
C LEU A 604 34.28 -16.08 -34.88
N SER A 605 35.41 -15.37 -34.84
CA SER A 605 35.54 -13.95 -34.53
C SER A 605 35.61 -13.17 -35.85
N ILE A 606 34.92 -12.03 -35.96
CA ILE A 606 35.18 -11.01 -36.98
C ILE A 606 35.19 -9.64 -36.30
N VAL A 607 36.26 -8.89 -36.56
CA VAL A 607 36.55 -7.51 -36.15
C VAL A 607 36.54 -6.62 -37.41
N TYR A 608 36.20 -5.33 -37.23
CA TYR A 608 36.59 -4.11 -37.98
C TYR A 608 35.37 -3.18 -38.19
N HIS A 609 35.40 -1.84 -38.10
CA HIS A 609 36.41 -0.81 -37.76
C HIS A 609 35.66 0.51 -37.42
N GLU A 610 36.24 1.35 -36.57
CA GLU A 610 35.90 2.78 -36.37
C GLU A 610 36.12 3.66 -37.63
N VAL A 611 35.34 4.73 -37.78
CA VAL A 611 35.74 5.96 -38.50
C VAL A 611 35.21 7.21 -37.77
N GLN A 612 36.10 8.17 -37.54
CA GLN A 612 35.90 9.48 -36.91
C GLN A 612 35.26 10.53 -37.85
N SER A 613 34.60 11.53 -37.24
CA SER A 613 34.09 12.81 -37.79
C SER A 613 35.21 13.73 -38.35
N PRO A 614 35.00 14.93 -39.00
CA PRO A 614 34.22 16.08 -38.43
C PRO A 614 33.64 17.19 -39.39
N ARG A 615 32.87 18.14 -38.79
CA ARG A 615 32.61 19.58 -39.18
C ARG A 615 31.65 19.84 -40.38
N ALA A 616 30.83 20.91 -40.48
CA ALA A 616 30.61 22.16 -39.72
C ALA A 616 29.42 22.99 -40.30
N ARG A 617 28.81 23.86 -39.45
CA ARG A 617 28.12 25.18 -39.71
C ARG A 617 26.86 25.18 -40.63
N GLY A 618 25.80 25.95 -40.43
CA GLY A 618 25.47 27.05 -39.50
C GLY A 618 24.18 27.77 -39.97
N MET A 619 23.76 28.78 -39.20
CA MET A 619 22.64 29.75 -39.37
C MET A 619 21.22 29.28 -39.02
N ALA A 620 20.30 30.10 -38.50
CA ALA A 620 20.27 31.26 -37.60
C ALA A 620 18.83 31.80 -37.65
N HIS A 621 18.30 32.20 -36.49
CA HIS A 621 17.17 33.12 -36.25
C HIS A 621 15.78 32.87 -36.85
N ILE A 622 14.78 32.74 -35.97
CA ILE A 622 13.64 33.67 -35.88
C ILE A 622 13.27 33.84 -34.39
N VAL A 623 13.13 35.09 -33.95
CA VAL A 623 12.66 35.54 -32.64
C VAL A 623 11.37 36.31 -32.88
N LYS A 624 10.26 35.96 -32.19
CA LYS A 624 9.45 36.91 -31.39
C LYS A 624 8.19 36.26 -30.80
N PHE A 625 8.10 36.36 -29.47
CA PHE A 625 6.98 36.89 -28.67
C PHE A 625 5.54 36.51 -29.02
N VAL A 626 4.87 35.85 -28.07
CA VAL A 626 3.67 36.39 -27.39
C VAL A 626 3.76 36.07 -25.90
N ARG A 627 3.53 37.10 -25.09
CA ARG A 627 3.44 37.13 -23.63
C ARG A 627 1.96 37.37 -23.27
N ASP A 628 1.61 37.00 -22.05
CA ASP A 628 0.44 37.45 -21.27
C ASP A 628 -0.87 36.69 -21.46
N CYS A 629 -1.07 35.72 -20.56
CA CYS A 629 -2.15 35.72 -19.55
C CYS A 629 -2.05 34.42 -18.78
N TRP A 630 -1.47 34.39 -17.57
CA TRP A 630 -1.81 33.50 -16.44
C TRP A 630 -1.16 34.04 -15.15
#